data_AF-A0A290A080-F1
#
_entry.id   AF-A0A290A080-F1
#
_cell.length_a   1.000
_cell.length_b   1.000
_cell.length_c   1.000
_cell.angle_alpha   90.00
_cell.angle_beta   90.00
_cell.angle_gamma   90.00
#
_symmetry.space_group_name_H-M   'P 1'
#
loop_
_entity.id
_entity.type
_entity.pdbx_description
1 polymer ?
#
loop_
_entity_poly.entity_id
_entity_poly.type
_entity_poly.pdbx_seq_one_letter_code
_entity_poly.pdbx_strand_id
1 'polypeptide(L)'
;MSTRYSSKIVAEAVRRSLRGRAARVAMHVDKDAPLKTLISKLASVFGDVHTEHNIMSQFYTAKQGDEESVAEWSCRLEDILSQGVTLGKVQPGQTEDLLRTTLWTGLRSQLRDLTSHKFDQGGHWVPPFYLGGWKPDLKEEGTMGSKNVADATSKAHSLRIQS
;
A
#
# COMPACT_ATOMS: atom_id res chain seq x y z
N MET A 1 -14.98 -17.73 -30.16
CA MET A 1 -16.21 -16.94 -30.38
C MET A 1 -16.48 -16.10 -29.14
N SER A 2 -16.44 -14.77 -29.23
CA SER A 2 -16.74 -13.88 -28.10
C SER A 2 -18.24 -13.58 -28.09
N THR A 3 -19.02 -14.32 -27.30
CA THR A 3 -20.46 -14.08 -27.11
C THR A 3 -20.64 -12.86 -26.21
N ARG A 4 -21.01 -11.71 -26.79
CA ARG A 4 -21.39 -10.53 -26.01
C ARG A 4 -22.79 -10.73 -25.42
N TYR A 5 -22.87 -10.88 -24.10
CA TYR A 5 -24.14 -10.95 -23.39
C TYR A 5 -24.86 -9.60 -23.41
N SER A 6 -26.19 -9.62 -23.53
CA SER A 6 -27.02 -8.41 -23.41
C SER A 6 -26.96 -7.86 -21.99
N SER A 7 -26.91 -6.52 -21.86
CA SER A 7 -26.87 -5.81 -20.56
C SER A 7 -27.99 -6.25 -19.61
N LYS A 8 -29.18 -6.59 -20.14
CA LYS A 8 -30.31 -7.11 -19.35
C LYS A 8 -30.02 -8.49 -18.74
N ILE A 9 -29.38 -9.38 -19.49
CA ILE A 9 -29.01 -10.72 -19.02
C ILE A 9 -27.98 -10.62 -17.90
N VAL A 10 -26.99 -9.73 -18.06
CA VAL A 10 -25.97 -9.50 -17.04
C VAL A 10 -26.58 -8.88 -15.78
N ALA A 11 -27.45 -7.88 -15.91
CA ALA A 11 -28.14 -7.26 -14.78
C ALA A 11 -28.94 -8.29 -13.96
N GLU A 12 -29.67 -9.18 -14.64
CA GLU A 12 -30.45 -10.20 -13.98
C GLU A 12 -29.58 -11.28 -13.31
N ALA A 13 -28.46 -11.67 -13.95
CA ALA A 13 -27.50 -12.58 -13.34
C ALA A 13 -26.87 -11.97 -12.06
N VAL A 14 -26.53 -10.68 -12.09
CA VAL A 14 -26.02 -9.96 -10.92
C VAL A 14 -27.07 -9.93 -9.81
N ARG A 15 -28.33 -9.57 -10.10
CA ARG A 15 -29.39 -9.59 -9.08
C ARG A 15 -29.56 -10.96 -8.43
N ARG A 16 -29.45 -12.04 -9.21
CA ARG A 16 -29.56 -13.43 -8.73
C ARG A 16 -28.35 -13.91 -7.93
N SER A 17 -27.17 -13.30 -8.09
CA SER A 17 -25.99 -13.65 -7.30
C SER A 17 -25.98 -12.95 -5.93
N LEU A 18 -26.62 -11.79 -5.80
CA LEU A 18 -26.68 -11.05 -4.54
C LEU A 18 -27.46 -11.81 -3.46
N ARG A 19 -27.00 -11.69 -2.22
CA ARG A 19 -27.60 -12.31 -1.02
C ARG A 19 -27.70 -11.31 0.13
N GLY A 20 -28.51 -11.65 1.12
CA GLY A 20 -28.64 -10.87 2.36
C GLY A 20 -29.03 -9.41 2.14
N ARG A 21 -28.30 -8.49 2.77
CA ARG A 21 -28.58 -7.05 2.70
C ARG A 21 -28.41 -6.48 1.28
N ALA A 22 -27.42 -6.95 0.51
CA ALA A 22 -27.20 -6.49 -0.85
C ALA A 22 -28.36 -6.86 -1.79
N ALA A 23 -28.94 -8.05 -1.62
CA ALA A 23 -30.16 -8.45 -2.34
C ALA A 23 -31.35 -7.54 -2.00
N ARG A 24 -31.54 -7.18 -0.72
CA ARG A 24 -32.62 -6.23 -0.34
C ARG A 24 -32.43 -4.87 -0.98
N VAL A 25 -31.20 -4.34 -1.03
CA VAL A 25 -30.91 -3.06 -1.70
C VAL A 25 -31.21 -3.15 -3.19
N ALA A 26 -30.83 -4.24 -3.85
CA ALA A 26 -31.12 -4.47 -5.26
C ALA A 26 -32.62 -4.57 -5.56
N MET A 27 -33.45 -5.05 -4.62
CA MET A 27 -34.92 -5.09 -4.77
C MET A 27 -35.58 -3.70 -4.76
N HIS A 28 -34.93 -2.69 -4.19
CA HIS A 28 -35.41 -1.30 -4.22
C HIS A 28 -34.99 -0.55 -5.49
N VAL A 29 -34.18 -1.19 -6.35
CA VAL A 29 -33.85 -0.69 -7.69
C VAL A 29 -34.82 -1.35 -8.67
N ASP A 30 -35.42 -0.55 -9.56
CA ASP A 30 -36.40 -1.05 -10.53
C ASP A 30 -35.86 -2.28 -11.28
N LYS A 31 -36.74 -3.26 -11.53
CA LYS A 31 -36.38 -4.52 -12.21
C LYS A 31 -35.90 -4.28 -13.65
N ASP A 32 -36.37 -3.22 -14.30
CA ASP A 32 -35.96 -2.83 -15.64
C ASP A 32 -34.80 -1.82 -15.66
N ALA A 33 -34.28 -1.44 -14.49
CA ALA A 33 -33.14 -0.53 -14.42
C ALA A 33 -31.90 -1.13 -15.10
N PRO A 34 -31.10 -0.31 -15.80
CA PRO A 34 -29.87 -0.77 -16.42
C PRO A 34 -28.84 -1.21 -15.36
N LEU A 35 -27.94 -2.11 -15.76
CA LEU A 35 -26.88 -2.62 -14.89
C LEU A 35 -26.08 -1.50 -14.18
N LYS A 36 -25.81 -0.40 -14.89
CA LYS A 36 -25.09 0.76 -14.34
C LYS A 36 -25.79 1.33 -13.09
N THR A 37 -27.11 1.47 -13.12
CA THR A 37 -27.89 1.99 -11.98
C THR A 37 -27.83 1.06 -10.78
N LEU A 38 -27.90 -0.26 -11.02
CA LEU A 38 -27.76 -1.27 -9.97
C LEU A 38 -26.38 -1.20 -9.32
N ILE A 39 -25.31 -1.14 -10.12
CA ILE A 39 -23.93 -1.03 -9.63
C ILE A 39 -23.74 0.28 -8.86
N SER A 40 -24.20 1.41 -9.39
CA SER A 40 -24.10 2.71 -8.71
C SER A 40 -24.85 2.71 -7.37
N LYS A 41 -26.01 2.05 -7.28
CA LYS A 41 -26.73 1.94 -6.00
C LYS A 41 -25.99 1.06 -5.00
N LEU A 42 -25.42 -0.05 -5.45
CA LEU A 42 -24.59 -0.91 -4.59
C LEU A 42 -23.33 -0.18 -4.13
N ALA A 43 -22.66 0.56 -5.00
CA ALA A 43 -21.52 1.40 -4.65
C ALA A 43 -21.91 2.52 -3.68
N SER A 44 -23.11 3.09 -3.79
CA SER A 44 -23.58 4.11 -2.83
C SER A 44 -23.86 3.55 -1.43
N VAL A 45 -24.26 2.28 -1.31
CA VAL A 45 -24.65 1.66 -0.02
C VAL A 45 -23.53 0.85 0.62
N PHE A 46 -22.70 0.21 -0.22
CA PHE A 46 -21.62 -0.69 0.19
C PHE A 46 -20.26 -0.27 -0.32
N GLY A 47 -20.18 0.71 -1.22
CA GLY A 47 -18.90 1.30 -1.58
C GLY A 47 -18.32 2.00 -0.37
N ASP A 48 -17.00 2.07 -0.36
CA ASP A 48 -16.28 2.52 0.81
C ASP A 48 -16.63 3.98 1.14
N VAL A 49 -17.10 4.19 2.38
CA VAL A 49 -17.42 5.52 2.94
C VAL A 49 -16.15 6.12 3.57
N HIS A 50 -14.96 5.66 3.18
CA HIS A 50 -13.73 6.45 3.23
C HIS A 50 -13.91 7.62 2.25
N THR A 51 -14.74 8.53 2.73
CA THR A 51 -15.38 9.64 2.06
C THR A 51 -14.32 10.49 1.39
N GLU A 52 -14.65 11.01 0.21
CA GLU A 52 -13.87 12.03 -0.48
C GLU A 52 -13.44 13.19 0.43
N HIS A 53 -14.14 13.38 1.56
CA HIS A 53 -13.86 14.34 2.60
C HIS A 53 -12.65 14.04 3.50
N ASN A 54 -12.25 12.78 3.69
CA ASN A 54 -11.25 12.42 4.71
C ASN A 54 -10.02 11.67 4.16
N ILE A 55 -9.95 11.38 2.86
CA ILE A 55 -8.81 10.64 2.27
C ILE A 55 -7.46 11.33 2.49
N MET A 56 -7.41 12.66 2.36
CA MET A 56 -6.18 13.42 2.57
C MET A 56 -5.79 13.50 4.05
N SER A 57 -6.77 13.57 4.93
CA SER A 57 -6.54 13.54 6.39
C SER A 57 -6.03 12.15 6.81
N GLN A 58 -6.58 11.08 6.25
CA GLN A 58 -6.05 9.73 6.41
C GLN A 58 -4.61 9.63 5.89
N PHE A 59 -4.31 10.21 4.72
CA PHE A 59 -2.95 10.25 4.16
C PHE A 59 -1.96 10.92 5.11
N TYR A 60 -2.24 12.15 5.55
CA TYR A 60 -1.32 12.92 6.41
C TYR A 60 -1.19 12.39 7.84
N THR A 61 -2.16 11.61 8.33
CA THR A 61 -2.13 11.02 9.68
C THR A 61 -1.66 9.58 9.71
N ALA A 62 -1.52 8.94 8.54
CA ALA A 62 -1.08 7.57 8.45
C ALA A 62 0.38 7.42 8.92
N LYS A 63 0.63 6.34 9.66
CA LYS A 63 1.96 5.94 10.13
C LYS A 63 2.17 4.45 9.87
N GLN A 64 3.42 4.03 9.82
CA GLN A 64 3.79 2.62 9.79
C GLN A 64 3.30 1.95 11.08
N GLY A 65 2.51 0.88 10.95
CA GLY A 65 2.04 0.08 12.09
C GLY A 65 3.18 -0.71 12.75
N ASP A 66 2.99 -1.20 13.98
CA ASP A 66 4.03 -1.85 14.82
C ASP A 66 4.49 -3.24 14.35
N GLU A 67 3.70 -3.91 13.50
CA GLU A 67 4.07 -5.19 12.87
C GLU A 67 4.17 -5.06 11.34
N GLU A 68 3.97 -3.85 10.81
CA GLU A 68 3.96 -3.59 9.37
C GLU A 68 5.38 -3.35 8.84
N SER A 69 5.75 -4.04 7.77
CA SER A 69 7.01 -3.80 7.07
C SER A 69 7.01 -2.46 6.33
N VAL A 70 8.20 -1.94 5.99
CA VAL A 70 8.30 -0.66 5.24
C VAL A 70 7.64 -0.75 3.87
N ALA A 71 7.72 -1.92 3.22
CA ALA A 71 7.11 -2.16 1.92
C ALA A 71 5.57 -2.21 2.00
N GLU A 72 5.01 -2.87 3.01
CA GLU A 72 3.56 -2.88 3.23
C GLU A 72 3.04 -1.48 3.58
N TRP A 73 3.79 -0.74 4.41
CA TRP A 73 3.51 0.65 4.72
C TRP A 73 3.50 1.54 3.47
N SER A 74 4.52 1.42 2.61
CA SER A 74 4.60 2.22 1.37
C SER A 74 3.45 1.89 0.42
N CYS A 75 3.15 0.59 0.22
CA CYS A 75 2.03 0.17 -0.62
C CYS A 75 0.69 0.74 -0.10
N ARG A 76 0.44 0.65 1.20
CA ARG A 76 -0.79 1.20 1.81
C ARG A 76 -0.86 2.71 1.66
N LEU A 77 0.26 3.42 1.81
CA LEU A 77 0.31 4.86 1.67
C LEU A 77 0.08 5.30 0.21
N GLU A 78 0.65 4.56 -0.76
CA GLU A 78 0.41 4.73 -2.19
C GLU A 78 -1.06 4.52 -2.56
N ASP A 79 -1.70 3.49 -2.01
CA ASP A 79 -3.12 3.21 -2.25
C ASP A 79 -4.01 4.37 -1.78
N ILE A 80 -3.74 4.93 -0.59
CA ILE A 80 -4.47 6.08 -0.04
C ILE A 80 -4.28 7.31 -0.96
N LEU A 81 -3.06 7.55 -1.44
CA LEU A 81 -2.79 8.69 -2.30
C LEU A 81 -3.38 8.53 -3.70
N SER A 82 -3.35 7.32 -4.26
CA SER A 82 -3.96 6.97 -5.54
C SER A 82 -5.46 7.23 -5.54
N GLN A 83 -6.13 6.95 -4.42
CA GLN A 83 -7.53 7.35 -4.21
C GLN A 83 -7.68 8.88 -4.20
N GLY A 84 -6.79 9.62 -3.52
CA GLY A 84 -6.76 11.09 -3.54
C GLY A 84 -6.60 11.69 -4.95
N VAL A 85 -5.75 11.10 -5.79
CA VAL A 85 -5.56 11.49 -7.20
C VAL A 85 -6.82 11.20 -8.02
N THR A 86 -7.41 10.00 -7.85
CA THR A 86 -8.64 9.60 -8.54
C THR A 86 -9.81 10.53 -8.21
N LEU A 87 -9.86 11.04 -6.97
CA LEU A 87 -10.85 11.99 -6.49
C LEU A 87 -10.53 13.46 -6.84
N GLY A 88 -9.43 13.72 -7.56
CA GLY A 88 -9.01 15.07 -7.96
C GLY A 88 -8.54 15.95 -6.79
N LYS A 89 -8.21 15.37 -5.63
CA LYS A 89 -7.69 16.10 -4.46
C LYS A 89 -6.19 16.36 -4.55
N VAL A 90 -5.47 15.59 -5.37
CA VAL A 90 -4.02 15.69 -5.57
C VAL A 90 -3.72 15.72 -7.06
N GLN A 91 -2.87 16.65 -7.47
CA GLN A 91 -2.35 16.70 -8.84
C GLN A 91 -1.30 15.58 -9.02
N PRO A 92 -1.29 14.85 -10.15
CA PRO A 92 -0.33 13.78 -10.39
C PRO A 92 1.14 14.21 -10.22
N GLY A 93 1.48 15.44 -10.58
CA GLY A 93 2.84 15.99 -10.44
C GLY A 93 3.27 16.30 -8.99
N GLN A 94 2.35 16.27 -8.01
CA GLN A 94 2.65 16.47 -6.59
C GLN A 94 2.73 15.14 -5.81
N THR A 95 2.40 14.03 -6.45
CA THR A 95 2.30 12.70 -5.82
C THR A 95 3.63 12.28 -5.20
N GLU A 96 4.74 12.45 -5.93
CA GLU A 96 6.06 12.01 -5.49
C GLU A 96 6.53 12.75 -4.23
N ASP A 97 6.40 14.08 -4.21
CA ASP A 97 6.78 14.91 -3.06
C ASP A 97 5.93 14.61 -1.82
N LEU A 98 4.63 14.39 -2.02
CA LEU A 98 3.71 14.01 -0.94
C LEU A 98 4.04 12.63 -0.40
N LEU A 99 4.28 11.63 -1.27
CA LEU A 99 4.70 10.29 -0.83
C LEU A 99 6.00 10.36 -0.06
N ARG A 100 7.02 11.02 -0.60
CA ARG A 100 8.34 11.13 0.04
C ARG A 100 8.23 11.73 1.45
N THR A 101 7.50 12.83 1.57
CA THR A 101 7.37 13.56 2.84
C THR A 101 6.57 12.75 3.87
N THR A 102 5.43 12.19 3.47
CA THR A 102 4.54 11.46 4.38
C THR A 102 5.08 10.08 4.73
N LEU A 103 5.73 9.39 3.79
CA LEU A 103 6.39 8.11 4.04
C LEU A 103 7.50 8.27 5.08
N TRP A 104 8.32 9.31 4.93
CA TRP A 104 9.41 9.63 5.84
C TRP A 104 8.90 9.98 7.25
N THR A 105 7.93 10.89 7.32
CA THR A 105 7.39 11.37 8.60
C THR A 105 6.59 10.29 9.34
N GLY A 106 5.91 9.40 8.60
CA GLY A 106 5.15 8.28 9.13
C GLY A 106 5.98 7.03 9.42
N LEU A 107 7.27 7.00 9.06
CA LEU A 107 8.18 5.90 9.35
C LEU A 107 8.45 5.80 10.86
N ARG A 108 8.67 4.57 11.36
CA ARG A 108 9.04 4.37 12.77
C ARG A 108 10.35 5.06 13.10
N SER A 109 10.46 5.59 14.32
CA SER A 109 11.62 6.34 14.80
C SER A 109 12.94 5.61 14.59
N GLN A 110 13.01 4.32 14.92
CA GLN A 110 14.23 3.52 14.76
C GLN A 110 14.73 3.48 13.32
N LEU A 111 13.84 3.31 12.34
CA LEU A 111 14.20 3.28 10.93
C LEU A 111 14.50 4.69 10.41
N ARG A 112 13.72 5.68 10.85
CA ARG A 112 13.89 7.09 10.49
C ARG A 112 15.24 7.65 10.96
N ASP A 113 15.66 7.31 12.17
CA ASP A 113 16.95 7.76 12.72
C ASP A 113 18.13 7.17 11.91
N LEU A 114 17.99 5.93 11.42
CA LEU A 114 18.99 5.26 10.56
C LEU A 114 19.03 5.80 9.13
N THR A 115 17.92 6.34 8.64
CA THR A 115 17.77 6.75 7.22
C THR A 115 17.81 8.26 7.02
N SER A 116 17.98 9.05 8.10
CA SER A 116 17.88 10.52 8.08
C SER A 116 18.87 11.16 7.10
N HIS A 117 20.10 10.65 7.08
CA HIS A 117 21.14 11.12 6.16
C HIS A 117 20.83 10.84 4.67
N LYS A 118 20.00 9.85 4.35
CA LYS A 118 19.59 9.55 2.97
C LYS A 118 18.44 10.44 2.49
N PHE A 119 17.59 10.89 3.42
CA PHE A 119 16.52 11.84 3.11
C PHE A 119 17.08 13.24 2.76
N ASP A 120 18.09 13.70 3.50
CA ASP A 120 18.72 15.01 3.27
C ASP A 120 19.50 15.11 1.95
N GLN A 121 19.93 13.98 1.39
CA GLN A 121 20.69 13.94 0.14
C GLN A 121 19.84 14.13 -1.12
N GLY A 122 18.53 14.34 -1.00
CA GLY A 122 17.66 14.61 -2.15
C GLY A 122 17.58 13.43 -3.12
N GLY A 123 17.85 12.21 -2.65
CA GLY A 123 17.75 11.00 -3.45
C GLY A 123 16.34 10.85 -4.04
N HIS A 124 16.25 10.79 -5.35
CA HIS A 124 15.03 10.44 -6.09
C HIS A 124 14.60 9.04 -5.64
N TRP A 125 13.57 8.99 -4.79
CA TRP A 125 12.99 7.75 -4.28
C TRP A 125 11.76 7.43 -5.13
N VAL A 126 11.86 6.36 -5.93
CA VAL A 126 10.78 5.91 -6.80
C VAL A 126 9.94 4.87 -6.04
N PRO A 127 8.64 5.10 -5.84
CA PRO A 127 7.77 4.10 -5.26
C PRO A 127 7.65 2.87 -6.17
N PRO A 128 7.58 1.64 -5.63
CA PRO A 128 7.73 0.38 -6.38
C PRO A 128 6.75 0.19 -7.55
N PHE A 129 5.59 0.86 -7.53
CA PHE A 129 4.57 0.71 -8.56
C PHE A 129 4.62 1.76 -9.68
N TYR A 130 5.46 2.78 -9.57
CA TYR A 130 5.70 3.72 -10.67
C TYR A 130 7.02 3.36 -11.37
N LEU A 131 6.89 2.66 -12.51
CA LEU A 131 7.97 2.27 -13.44
C LEU A 131 8.89 1.13 -12.96
N GLY A 132 8.34 -0.09 -12.93
CA GLY A 132 9.03 -1.39 -13.16
C GLY A 132 10.56 -1.43 -13.12
N GLY A 133 11.19 -1.06 -12.01
CA GLY A 133 12.61 -0.76 -12.03
C GLY A 133 13.24 -0.52 -10.66
N TRP A 134 12.93 -1.34 -9.66
CA TRP A 134 13.79 -1.44 -8.49
C TRP A 134 13.92 -2.89 -8.03
N LYS A 135 15.16 -3.42 -8.09
CA LYS A 135 15.55 -4.65 -7.40
C LYS A 135 16.08 -4.23 -6.02
N PRO A 136 15.49 -4.70 -4.92
CA PRO A 136 16.02 -4.44 -3.60
C PRO A 136 17.34 -5.21 -3.45
N ASP A 137 18.46 -4.50 -3.47
CA ASP A 137 19.74 -4.97 -2.90
C ASP A 137 19.87 -4.49 -1.45
N LEU A 138 18.73 -4.49 -0.73
CA LEU A 138 18.73 -4.40 0.72
C LEU A 138 18.88 -5.84 1.23
N LYS A 139 20.13 -6.27 1.38
CA LYS A 139 20.44 -7.43 2.23
C LYS A 139 19.86 -7.14 3.61
N GLU A 140 18.77 -7.81 3.93
CA GLU A 140 18.33 -8.05 5.29
C GLU A 140 19.41 -8.90 5.98
N GLU A 141 20.48 -8.26 6.47
CA GLU A 141 21.36 -8.90 7.43
C GLU A 141 20.70 -8.83 8.80
N GLY A 142 19.78 -9.77 9.00
CA GLY A 142 19.04 -10.00 10.22
C GLY A 142 18.61 -11.45 10.32
N THR A 143 19.56 -12.38 10.33
CA THR A 143 19.29 -13.73 10.84
C THR A 143 20.36 -14.14 11.84
N MET A 144 20.12 -13.77 13.09
CA MET A 144 20.64 -14.51 14.23
C MET A 144 19.99 -15.90 14.17
N GLY A 145 20.74 -16.89 13.69
CA GLY A 145 20.25 -18.25 13.47
C GLY A 145 21.41 -19.22 13.38
N SER A 146 21.91 -19.63 14.55
CA SER A 146 22.78 -20.76 14.85
C SER A 146 23.24 -21.64 13.69
N LYS A 147 24.56 -21.67 13.44
CA LYS A 147 25.32 -22.89 13.14
C LYS A 147 26.84 -22.65 13.24
N ASN A 148 27.47 -23.61 13.92
CA ASN A 148 28.89 -23.96 13.94
C ASN A 148 29.84 -23.16 14.83
N VAL A 149 29.78 -23.55 16.10
CA VAL A 149 30.95 -23.77 16.96
C VAL A 149 31.98 -24.63 16.20
N ALA A 150 33.05 -24.00 15.68
CA ALA A 150 34.39 -24.56 15.48
C ALA A 150 35.19 -23.67 14.52
N ASP A 151 35.76 -22.56 14.99
CA ASP A 151 37.08 -22.06 14.47
C ASP A 151 37.61 -20.80 15.19
N ALA A 152 37.40 -20.67 16.51
CA ALA A 152 37.93 -19.53 17.28
C ALA A 152 38.89 -19.96 18.39
N THR A 153 39.69 -21.00 18.14
CA THR A 153 40.79 -21.43 19.05
C THR A 153 42.00 -21.94 18.27
N SER A 154 42.60 -21.11 17.41
CA SER A 154 44.03 -21.26 17.08
C SER A 154 44.61 -20.06 16.34
N LYS A 155 45.24 -19.16 17.10
CA LYS A 155 46.39 -18.27 16.79
C LYS A 155 46.24 -16.99 17.61
N ALA A 156 46.82 -17.00 18.80
CA ALA A 156 48.17 -16.49 19.06
C ALA A 156 48.05 -15.04 19.56
N HIS A 157 48.09 -14.75 20.86
CA HIS A 157 49.17 -15.11 21.80
C HIS A 157 50.54 -14.94 21.13
N SER A 158 51.09 -13.72 21.23
CA SER A 158 52.39 -13.17 20.80
C SER A 158 52.14 -11.93 19.92
N LEU A 159 52.45 -10.67 20.26
CA LEU A 159 53.34 -10.09 21.26
C LEU A 159 52.77 -8.73 21.70
N ARG A 160 52.58 -8.55 23.01
CA ARG A 160 52.56 -7.25 23.68
C ARG A 160 53.44 -7.38 24.91
N ILE A 161 54.75 -7.56 24.74
CA ILE A 161 55.80 -7.21 25.72
C ILE A 161 57.11 -7.02 24.94
N GLN A 162 57.91 -6.07 25.40
CA GLN A 162 59.24 -5.61 24.98
C GLN A 162 59.19 -4.48 23.96
N SER A 163 59.99 -3.43 24.07
CA SER A 163 60.83 -2.85 25.12
C SER A 163 61.40 -1.58 24.48
#